data_AF-A0ABD2TR82-F1
#
_entry.id   AF-A0ABD2TR82-F1
#
_cell.length_a   1.000
_cell.length_b   1.000
_cell.length_c   1.000
_cell.angle_alpha   90.00
_cell.angle_beta   90.00
_cell.angle_gamma   90.00
#
_symmetry.space_group_name_H-M   'P 1'
#
loop_
_entity.id
_entity.type
_entity.pdbx_description
1 polymer ?
#
loop_
_entity_poly.entity_id
_entity_poly.type
_entity_poly.pdbx_seq_one_letter_code
_entity_poly.pdbx_strand_id
1 'polypeptide(L)'
;MGAVETFFGSFYRYGQFMNFSHPLIKNKFNPKACAWAFGMNFFDLDAWRREKSTEEYHYWQNMNENRKLWKLGTLPPGLITFYSTTKVLDRSCHVLDPRFNPIINVDDIDNAAVVHFNGNMKPWLDNAIIRPLWSKYVDKENEHVQACNFNFGDG
;
A
#
# COMPACT_ATOMS: atom_id res chain seq x y z
N MET A 1 -14.71 0.79 -1.99
CA MET A 1 -13.47 0.63 -1.20
C MET A 1 -13.05 1.99 -0.66
N GLY A 2 -12.50 2.08 0.54
CA GLY A 2 -11.80 3.27 1.05
C GLY A 2 -10.29 3.02 1.17
N ALA A 3 -9.47 3.97 0.74
CA ALA A 3 -8.01 3.93 0.89
C ALA A 3 -7.40 5.33 1.00
N VAL A 4 -6.23 5.43 1.64
CA VAL A 4 -5.41 6.65 1.60
C VAL A 4 -4.63 6.67 0.30
N GLU A 5 -4.66 7.80 -0.41
CA GLU A 5 -3.85 7.99 -1.61
C GLU A 5 -2.38 8.23 -1.23
N THR A 6 -1.47 7.60 -1.98
CA THR A 6 -0.05 7.52 -1.59
C THR A 6 0.85 8.23 -2.58
N PHE A 7 0.28 9.04 -3.46
CA PHE A 7 1.04 9.79 -4.46
C PHE A 7 1.88 10.89 -3.81
N PHE A 8 3.08 11.08 -4.36
CA PHE A 8 3.95 12.19 -4.01
C PHE A 8 4.57 12.72 -5.31
N GLY A 9 4.22 13.95 -5.68
CA GLY A 9 4.57 14.52 -6.98
C GLY A 9 4.10 13.62 -8.14
N SER A 10 5.06 13.10 -8.92
CA SER A 10 4.85 12.19 -10.05
C SER A 10 4.88 10.69 -9.66
N PHE A 11 5.24 10.36 -8.42
CA PHE A 11 5.31 8.98 -7.92
C PHE A 11 3.95 8.47 -7.44
N TYR A 12 3.80 7.14 -7.44
CA TYR A 12 2.59 6.38 -7.14
C TYR A 12 1.38 6.86 -7.95
N ARG A 13 1.57 6.97 -9.27
CA ARG A 13 0.50 7.23 -10.26
C ARG A 13 0.20 5.95 -11.03
N TYR A 14 -1.03 5.81 -11.53
CA TYR A 14 -1.45 4.65 -12.32
C TYR A 14 -0.50 4.35 -13.50
N GLY A 15 0.05 5.39 -14.14
CA GLY A 15 1.01 5.27 -15.24
C GLY A 15 2.29 4.52 -14.90
N GLN A 16 2.66 4.39 -13.62
CA GLN A 16 3.83 3.62 -13.20
C GLN A 16 3.55 2.12 -13.09
N PHE A 17 2.28 1.75 -12.91
CA PHE A 17 1.83 0.38 -12.65
C PHE A 17 1.30 -0.29 -13.91
N MET A 18 0.67 0.47 -14.82
CA MET A 18 -0.08 -0.07 -15.96
C MET A 18 0.56 0.30 -17.29
N ASN A 19 0.34 -0.53 -18.31
CA ASN A 19 0.82 -0.32 -19.66
C ASN A 19 -0.16 0.55 -20.48
N PHE A 20 0.03 1.87 -20.46
CA PHE A 20 -0.82 2.81 -21.19
C PHE A 20 -0.62 2.82 -22.72
N SER A 21 0.31 2.04 -23.25
CA SER A 21 0.38 1.76 -24.69
C SER A 21 -0.67 0.73 -25.11
N HIS A 22 -1.22 -0.06 -24.18
CA HIS A 22 -2.25 -1.05 -24.46
C HIS A 22 -3.65 -0.39 -24.54
N PRO A 23 -4.43 -0.60 -25.61
CA PRO A 23 -5.73 0.06 -25.79
C PRO A 23 -6.72 -0.16 -24.64
N LEU A 24 -6.80 -1.38 -24.10
CA LEU A 24 -7.68 -1.69 -22.95
C LEU A 24 -7.40 -0.83 -21.72
N ILE A 25 -6.13 -0.47 -21.48
CA ILE A 25 -5.74 0.36 -20.35
C ILE A 25 -5.97 1.83 -20.69
N LYS A 26 -5.46 2.28 -21.85
CA LYS A 26 -5.56 3.67 -22.30
C LYS A 26 -7.00 4.18 -22.38
N ASN A 27 -7.93 3.32 -22.78
CA ASN A 27 -9.32 3.71 -23.00
C ASN A 27 -10.16 3.76 -21.71
N LYS A 28 -9.72 3.10 -20.63
CA LYS A 28 -10.49 3.00 -19.37
C LYS A 28 -9.89 3.78 -18.20
N PHE A 29 -8.56 3.96 -18.16
CA PHE A 29 -7.87 4.54 -17.00
C PHE A 29 -7.19 5.87 -17.34
N ASN A 30 -6.94 6.68 -16.31
CA ASN A 30 -6.14 7.89 -16.42
C ASN A 30 -4.73 7.63 -15.87
N PRO A 31 -3.65 7.82 -16.65
CA PRO A 31 -2.28 7.58 -16.18
C PRO A 31 -1.88 8.51 -15.02
N LYS A 32 -2.56 9.65 -14.87
CA LYS A 32 -2.35 10.64 -13.79
C LYS A 32 -3.19 10.35 -12.54
N ALA A 33 -4.04 9.32 -12.54
CA ALA A 33 -4.80 8.96 -11.34
C ALA A 33 -3.84 8.60 -10.19
N CYS A 34 -4.22 9.01 -8.98
CA CYS A 34 -3.51 8.70 -7.76
C CYS A 34 -3.63 7.22 -7.46
N ALA A 35 -2.52 6.53 -7.21
CA ALA A 35 -2.56 5.20 -6.63
C ALA A 35 -2.68 5.28 -5.10
N TRP A 36 -3.07 4.17 -4.52
CA TRP A 36 -3.03 3.90 -3.09
C TRP A 36 -2.16 2.66 -2.84
N ALA A 37 -1.92 2.31 -1.58
CA ALA A 37 -1.17 1.10 -1.22
C ALA A 37 -2.08 0.07 -0.57
N PHE A 38 -1.79 -1.21 -0.85
CA PHE A 38 -2.26 -2.29 0.02
C PHE A 38 -1.50 -2.18 1.34
N GLY A 39 -2.23 -2.26 2.46
CA GLY A 39 -1.67 -2.15 3.81
C GLY A 39 -2.71 -1.75 4.85
N MET A 40 -3.61 -0.83 4.48
CA MET A 40 -4.84 -0.56 5.22
C MET A 40 -5.91 -0.07 4.25
N ASN A 41 -7.02 -0.80 4.18
CA ASN A 41 -8.15 -0.47 3.30
C ASN A 41 -9.47 -0.80 4.00
N PHE A 42 -10.52 -0.04 3.68
CA PHE A 42 -11.88 -0.32 4.13
C PHE A 42 -12.72 -0.87 2.97
N PHE A 43 -13.40 -1.99 3.19
CA PHE A 43 -14.30 -2.58 2.21
C PHE A 43 -15.73 -2.60 2.74
N ASP A 44 -16.60 -1.82 2.10
CA ASP A 44 -18.04 -1.98 2.23
C ASP A 44 -18.44 -3.24 1.45
N LEU A 45 -18.83 -4.29 2.17
CA LEU A 45 -19.17 -5.59 1.60
C LEU A 45 -20.51 -5.58 0.86
N ASP A 46 -21.43 -4.67 1.19
CA ASP A 46 -22.67 -4.52 0.44
C ASP A 46 -22.39 -3.83 -0.89
N ALA A 47 -21.58 -2.77 -0.89
CA ALA A 47 -21.10 -2.16 -2.12
C ALA A 47 -20.28 -3.16 -2.96
N TRP A 48 -19.40 -3.95 -2.35
CA TRP A 48 -18.63 -4.99 -3.04
C TRP A 48 -19.53 -5.94 -3.84
N ARG A 49 -20.61 -6.43 -3.21
CA ARG A 49 -21.59 -7.32 -3.86
C ARG A 49 -22.39 -6.60 -4.95
N ARG A 50 -22.87 -5.39 -4.70
CA ARG A 50 -23.65 -4.60 -5.68
C ARG A 50 -22.83 -4.27 -6.94
N GLU A 51 -21.58 -3.88 -6.74
CA GLU A 51 -20.65 -3.49 -7.81
C GLU A 51 -19.96 -4.70 -8.47
N LYS A 52 -20.24 -5.94 -8.02
CA LYS A 52 -19.64 -7.17 -8.57
C LYS A 52 -18.12 -7.11 -8.62
N SER A 53 -17.51 -6.63 -7.53
CA SER A 53 -16.06 -6.36 -7.49
C SER A 53 -15.21 -7.62 -7.64
N THR A 54 -15.70 -8.78 -7.20
CA THR A 54 -15.02 -10.07 -7.41
C THR A 54 -14.93 -10.40 -8.89
N GLU A 55 -16.02 -10.24 -9.63
CA GLU A 55 -16.09 -10.51 -11.07
C GLU A 55 -15.23 -9.55 -11.86
N GLU A 56 -15.25 -8.25 -11.53
CA GLU A 56 -14.38 -7.24 -12.16
C GLU A 56 -12.90 -7.58 -11.91
N TYR A 57 -12.54 -7.95 -10.67
CA TYR A 57 -11.17 -8.37 -10.34
C TYR A 57 -10.71 -9.56 -11.19
N HIS A 58 -11.53 -10.60 -11.29
CA HIS A 58 -11.21 -11.79 -12.08
C HIS A 58 -11.19 -11.51 -13.59
N TYR A 59 -12.10 -10.68 -14.10
CA TYR A 59 -12.07 -10.22 -15.48
C TYR A 59 -10.72 -9.61 -15.84
N TRP A 60 -10.23 -8.68 -15.02
CA TRP A 60 -8.95 -8.03 -15.28
C TRP A 60 -7.77 -8.98 -15.17
N GLN A 61 -7.77 -9.88 -14.18
CA GLN A 61 -6.74 -10.90 -14.04
C GLN A 61 -6.65 -11.79 -15.30
N ASN A 62 -7.79 -12.25 -15.82
CA ASN A 62 -7.85 -13.05 -17.04
C ASN A 62 -7.37 -12.26 -18.26
N MET A 63 -7.78 -10.99 -18.38
CA MET A 63 -7.31 -10.11 -19.46
C MET A 63 -5.80 -9.85 -19.43
N ASN A 64 -5.15 -10.04 -18.28
CA ASN A 64 -3.70 -9.92 -18.11
C ASN A 64 -2.96 -11.27 -18.05
N GLU A 65 -3.57 -12.39 -18.47
CA GLU A 65 -2.91 -13.71 -18.50
C GLU A 65 -1.57 -13.69 -19.25
N ASN A 66 -1.49 -12.92 -20.34
CA ASN A 66 -0.28 -12.73 -21.15
C ASN A 66 0.68 -11.66 -20.58
N ARG A 67 0.37 -11.07 -19.42
CA ARG A 67 1.16 -10.07 -18.69
C ARG A 67 1.45 -8.77 -19.47
N LYS A 68 0.56 -8.37 -20.39
CA LYS A 68 0.73 -7.16 -21.21
C LYS A 68 0.09 -5.89 -20.63
N LEU A 69 -0.77 -6.00 -19.62
CA LEU A 69 -1.58 -4.89 -19.12
C LEU A 69 -0.90 -4.13 -17.97
N TRP A 70 -0.11 -4.80 -17.12
CA TRP A 70 0.60 -4.17 -16.00
C TRP A 70 1.82 -4.98 -15.56
N LYS A 71 2.68 -4.36 -14.73
CA LYS A 71 3.86 -5.00 -14.13
C LYS A 71 3.46 -5.91 -12.96
N LEU A 72 4.27 -6.93 -12.67
CA LEU A 72 3.99 -7.89 -11.59
C LEU A 72 3.73 -7.21 -10.23
N GLY A 73 2.86 -7.84 -9.44
CA GLY A 73 2.49 -7.40 -8.10
C GLY A 73 0.98 -7.50 -7.87
N THR A 74 0.58 -7.42 -6.61
CA THR A 74 -0.83 -7.45 -6.21
C THR A 74 -1.51 -6.09 -6.34
N LEU A 75 -0.74 -4.99 -6.36
CA LEU A 75 -1.27 -3.63 -6.40
C LEU A 75 -2.05 -3.31 -7.70
N PRO A 76 -1.50 -3.54 -8.91
CA PRO A 76 -2.19 -3.16 -10.14
C PRO A 76 -3.60 -3.74 -10.31
N PRO A 77 -3.88 -5.04 -10.06
CA PRO A 77 -5.25 -5.55 -10.20
C PRO A 77 -6.22 -4.91 -9.19
N GLY A 78 -5.76 -4.56 -7.98
CA GLY A 78 -6.55 -3.79 -7.02
C GLY A 78 -6.90 -2.39 -7.52
N LEU A 79 -5.90 -1.64 -7.99
CA LEU A 79 -6.09 -0.28 -8.52
C LEU A 79 -7.08 -0.26 -9.69
N ILE A 80 -7.00 -1.23 -10.60
CA ILE A 80 -7.90 -1.34 -11.73
C ILE A 80 -9.32 -1.69 -11.29
N THR A 81 -9.47 -2.69 -10.41
CA THR A 81 -10.78 -3.17 -9.94
C THR A 81 -11.58 -2.06 -9.26
N PHE A 82 -10.92 -1.22 -8.45
CA PHE A 82 -11.59 -0.14 -7.70
C PHE A 82 -11.42 1.25 -8.32
N TYR A 83 -11.04 1.30 -9.60
CA TYR A 83 -10.93 2.57 -10.30
C TYR A 83 -12.28 3.30 -10.29
N SER A 84 -12.29 4.59 -9.96
CA SER A 84 -13.48 5.45 -9.78
C SER A 84 -14.44 5.09 -8.63
N THR A 85 -14.32 3.92 -8.01
CA THR A 85 -15.15 3.49 -6.86
C THR A 85 -14.41 3.54 -5.52
N THR A 86 -13.13 3.92 -5.54
CA THR A 86 -12.34 4.18 -4.33
C THR A 86 -12.73 5.51 -3.71
N LYS A 87 -13.00 5.51 -2.40
CA LYS A 87 -13.16 6.70 -1.56
C LYS A 87 -11.83 7.04 -0.92
N VAL A 88 -11.41 8.30 -1.07
CA VAL A 88 -10.18 8.80 -0.44
C VAL A 88 -10.43 8.94 1.05
N LEU A 89 -9.56 8.31 1.85
CA LEU A 89 -9.57 8.43 3.31
C LEU A 89 -8.63 9.55 3.75
N ASP A 90 -8.85 10.01 4.99
CA ASP A 90 -7.95 10.97 5.61
C ASP A 90 -6.53 10.42 5.74
N ARG A 91 -5.51 11.27 5.56
CA ARG A 91 -4.10 10.86 5.61
C ARG A 91 -3.70 10.28 6.97
N SER A 92 -4.32 10.74 8.06
CA SER A 92 -4.12 10.17 9.40
C SER A 92 -4.54 8.71 9.51
N CYS A 93 -5.41 8.21 8.61
CA CYS A 93 -5.81 6.81 8.67
C CYS A 93 -4.66 5.84 8.35
N HIS A 94 -3.72 6.24 7.49
CA HIS A 94 -2.65 5.36 7.02
C HIS A 94 -1.41 6.14 6.58
N VAL A 95 -0.29 5.92 7.28
CA VAL A 95 1.02 6.45 6.90
C VAL A 95 1.91 5.31 6.41
N LEU A 96 2.55 5.51 5.25
CA LEU A 96 3.54 4.58 4.70
C LEU A 96 4.95 4.95 5.16
N ASP A 97 5.76 3.91 5.40
CA ASP A 97 7.13 4.03 5.85
C ASP A 97 7.99 4.99 4.97
N PRO A 98 8.76 5.91 5.60
CA PRO A 98 9.39 7.13 5.04
C PRO A 98 10.46 7.01 3.93
N ARG A 99 10.45 6.02 3.03
CA ARG A 99 11.47 6.01 1.94
C ARG A 99 11.28 7.09 0.86
N PHE A 100 10.09 7.67 0.72
CA PHE A 100 9.76 8.53 -0.43
C PHE A 100 9.32 9.96 -0.08
N ASN A 101 9.25 10.28 1.21
CA ASN A 101 9.07 11.63 1.68
C ASN A 101 10.05 11.87 2.84
N PRO A 102 11.17 12.58 2.63
CA PRO A 102 12.09 12.96 3.71
C PRO A 102 11.44 13.90 4.75
N ILE A 103 10.17 14.26 4.54
CA ILE A 103 9.31 15.10 5.37
C ILE A 103 8.07 14.29 5.76
N ILE A 104 8.23 13.11 6.36
CA ILE A 104 7.16 12.63 7.26
C ILE A 104 7.50 13.22 8.61
N ASN A 105 6.67 14.17 9.02
CA ASN A 105 6.81 14.79 10.32
C ASN A 105 6.56 13.72 11.39
N VAL A 106 7.31 13.73 12.49
CA VAL A 106 7.01 12.86 13.65
C VAL A 106 5.54 13.04 14.05
N ASP A 107 5.02 14.26 13.91
CA ASP A 107 3.60 14.56 14.12
C ASP A 107 2.66 13.72 13.23
N ASP A 108 3.01 13.44 11.97
CA ASP A 108 2.16 12.62 11.10
C ASP A 108 2.10 11.17 11.59
N ILE A 109 3.20 10.67 12.14
CA ILE A 109 3.29 9.31 12.70
C ILE A 109 2.51 9.24 14.01
N ASP A 110 2.68 10.21 14.90
CA ASP A 110 2.03 10.24 16.21
C ASP A 110 0.51 10.39 16.10
N ASN A 111 0.02 11.07 15.05
CA ASN A 111 -1.40 11.22 14.77
C ASN A 111 -1.97 10.13 13.85
N ALA A 112 -1.15 9.17 13.39
CA ALA A 112 -1.62 8.12 12.50
C ALA A 112 -2.36 7.00 13.26
N ALA A 113 -3.48 6.55 12.69
CA ALA A 113 -4.15 5.34 13.17
C ALA A 113 -3.36 4.07 12.84
N VAL A 114 -2.70 4.02 11.67
CA VAL A 114 -1.90 2.88 11.22
C VAL A 114 -0.61 3.36 10.56
N VAL A 115 0.52 2.84 11.06
CA VAL A 115 1.84 2.98 10.44
C VAL A 115 2.18 1.69 9.71
N HIS A 116 2.37 1.76 8.39
CA HIS A 116 2.71 0.60 7.58
C HIS A 116 4.20 0.58 7.24
N PHE A 117 4.92 -0.29 7.97
CA PHE A 117 6.33 -0.62 7.74
C PHE A 117 6.50 -1.38 6.42
N ASN A 118 7.09 -0.76 5.40
CA ASN A 118 7.22 -1.35 4.06
C ASN A 118 8.65 -1.27 3.52
N GLY A 119 9.08 -2.32 2.82
CA GLY A 119 10.36 -2.37 2.13
C GLY A 119 11.56 -2.57 3.06
N ASN A 120 12.63 -1.79 2.84
CA ASN A 120 13.94 -1.99 3.47
C ASN A 120 14.11 -1.26 4.81
N MET A 121 13.04 -0.65 5.33
CA MET A 121 13.04 0.08 6.61
C MET A 121 12.19 -0.62 7.67
N LYS A 122 11.81 -1.88 7.39
CA LYS A 122 11.10 -2.73 8.34
C LYS A 122 11.83 -2.73 9.69
N PRO A 123 11.13 -2.57 10.81
CA PRO A 123 11.75 -2.30 12.11
C PRO A 123 12.63 -3.45 12.63
N TRP A 124 12.45 -4.66 12.10
CA TRP A 124 13.29 -5.82 12.36
C TRP A 124 14.58 -5.87 11.52
N LEU A 125 14.86 -4.87 10.70
CA LEU A 125 16.11 -4.70 9.95
C LEU A 125 17.00 -3.66 10.63
N ASP A 126 18.31 -3.85 10.61
CA ASP A 126 19.27 -3.07 11.42
C ASP A 126 19.33 -1.58 11.10
N ASN A 127 18.89 -1.18 9.91
CA ASN A 127 18.90 0.19 9.41
C ASN A 127 17.60 0.96 9.67
N ALA A 128 16.66 0.42 10.45
CA ALA A 128 15.34 1.00 10.63
C ALA A 128 15.31 2.12 11.70
N ILE A 129 15.25 3.37 11.24
CA ILE A 129 15.12 4.59 12.10
C ILE A 129 13.86 4.53 12.99
N ILE A 130 12.82 3.84 12.53
CA ILE A 130 11.51 3.73 13.18
C ILE A 130 11.38 2.53 14.12
N ARG A 131 12.48 1.81 14.40
CA ARG A 131 12.50 0.65 15.30
C ARG A 131 11.82 0.89 16.67
N PRO A 132 11.98 2.05 17.35
CA PRO A 132 11.34 2.30 18.64
C PRO A 132 9.81 2.23 18.62
N LEU A 133 9.16 2.56 17.50
CA LEU A 133 7.70 2.51 17.38
C LEU A 133 7.15 1.08 17.42
N TRP A 134 7.96 0.12 16.95
CA TRP A 134 7.62 -1.29 16.88
C TRP A 134 8.10 -2.07 18.11
N SER A 135 9.35 -1.84 18.54
CA SER A 135 9.98 -2.64 19.60
C SER A 135 9.27 -2.55 20.95
N LYS A 136 8.55 -1.44 21.23
CA LYS A 136 7.72 -1.28 22.44
C LYS A 136 6.57 -2.30 22.56
N TYR A 137 6.16 -2.92 21.46
CA TYR A 137 5.11 -3.94 21.43
C TYR A 137 5.65 -5.36 21.22
N VAL A 138 6.97 -5.51 21.14
CA VAL A 138 7.60 -6.83 20.95
C VAL A 138 7.81 -7.46 22.32
N ASP A 139 7.33 -8.70 22.47
CA ASP A 139 7.65 -9.52 23.62
C ASP A 139 9.10 -10.01 23.52
N LYS A 140 9.99 -9.35 24.26
CA LYS A 140 11.43 -9.65 24.30
C LYS A 140 11.74 -10.95 25.06
N GLU A 141 10.79 -11.48 25.82
CA GLU A 141 10.93 -12.75 26.55
C GLU A 141 10.53 -13.95 25.68
N ASN A 142 9.91 -13.71 24.52
CA ASN A 142 9.52 -14.77 23.61
C ASN A 142 10.74 -15.50 23.03
N GLU A 143 10.80 -16.83 23.18
CA GLU A 143 11.93 -17.66 22.75
C GLU A 143 12.24 -17.53 21.24
N HIS A 144 11.22 -17.34 20.40
CA HIS A 144 11.41 -17.16 18.96
C HIS A 144 12.00 -15.79 18.64
N VAL A 145 11.61 -14.76 19.40
CA VAL A 145 12.15 -13.40 19.26
C VAL A 145 13.62 -13.36 19.70
N GLN A 146 13.95 -14.03 20.81
CA GLN A 146 15.32 -14.15 21.30
C GLN A 146 16.22 -14.92 20.31
N ALA A 147 15.70 -15.99 19.70
CA ALA A 147 16.43 -16.75 18.67
C ALA A 147 16.81 -15.92 17.44
N CYS A 148 16.07 -14.82 17.15
CA CYS A 148 16.38 -13.92 16.06
C CYS A 148 17.50 -12.90 16.36
N ASN A 149 18.02 -12.84 17.60
CA ASN A 149 19.10 -11.94 18.00
C ASN A 149 18.88 -10.47 17.57
N PHE A 150 17.64 -9.97 17.70
CA PHE A 150 17.34 -8.58 17.39
C PHE A 150 18.07 -7.64 18.34
N ASN A 151 18.83 -6.69 17.80
CA ASN A 151 19.36 -5.59 18.60
C ASN A 151 18.25 -4.57 18.86
N PHE A 152 17.56 -4.67 19.99
CA PHE A 152 16.46 -3.75 20.32
C PHE A 152 16.91 -2.32 20.66
N GLY A 153 18.22 -2.06 20.73
CA GLY A 153 18.77 -0.72 20.97
C GLY A 153 18.53 -0.21 22.39
N ASP A 154 18.32 -1.12 23.35
CA ASP A 154 18.29 -0.78 24.77
C ASP A 154 19.74 -0.61 25.27
N GLY A 155 20.36 0.51 24.94
CA GLY A 155 21.72 0.90 25.34
C GLY A 155 21.91 2.40 25.23
#